data_AF-A0A7L0KM31-F1
#
_entry.id   AF-A0A7L0KM31-F1
#
_cell.length_a   1.000
_cell.length_b   1.000
_cell.length_c   1.000
_cell.angle_alpha   90.00
_cell.angle_beta   90.00
_cell.angle_gamma   90.00
#
_symmetry.space_group_name_H-M   'P 1'
#
loop_
_entity.id
_entity.type
_entity.pdbx_description
1 polymer ?
#
loop_
_entity_poly.entity_id
_entity_poly.type
_entity_poly.pdbx_seq_one_letter_code
_entity_poly.pdbx_strand_id
1 'polypeptide(L)'
;QLTLADGTVTADHVVSALPAAALAEALPAEAELLAQELRRIPTVAVAVVNMQYKDVTLPVTGFGHLVPSSEDNSLLGIIYDSVAFPQHDGTGAPSVRLTVMLGGAWFTHSFGDPAAAAPAALLHRAQAAAREQ
;
A
#
# COMPACT_ATOMS: atom_id res chain seq x y z
N GLN A 1 3.09 32.64 3.51
CA GLN A 1 2.33 32.60 2.25
C GLN A 1 2.54 31.24 1.62
N LEU A 2 1.48 30.60 1.14
CA LEU A 2 1.47 29.30 0.46
C LEU A 2 1.23 29.54 -1.03
N THR A 3 2.00 28.91 -1.89
CA THR A 3 1.83 28.97 -3.35
C THR A 3 1.09 27.72 -3.82
N LEU A 4 -0.03 27.91 -4.51
CA LEU A 4 -0.83 26.88 -5.14
C LEU A 4 -0.75 27.04 -6.67
N ALA A 5 -1.32 26.09 -7.42
CA ALA A 5 -1.31 26.16 -8.89
C ALA A 5 -2.10 27.36 -9.46
N ASP A 6 -3.13 27.80 -8.73
CA ASP A 6 -4.08 28.83 -9.16
C ASP A 6 -3.95 30.16 -8.38
N GLY A 7 -2.99 30.26 -7.46
CA GLY A 7 -2.77 31.49 -6.71
C GLY A 7 -1.99 31.31 -5.41
N THR A 8 -2.12 32.29 -4.52
CA THR A 8 -1.44 32.28 -3.22
C THR A 8 -2.42 32.46 -2.07
N VAL A 9 -2.16 31.78 -0.96
CA VAL A 9 -2.92 31.89 0.28
C VAL A 9 -2.02 32.38 1.41
N THR A 10 -2.48 33.36 2.18
CA THR A 10 -1.79 33.81 3.40
C THR A 10 -2.43 33.17 4.62
N ALA A 11 -1.61 32.72 5.56
CA ALA A 11 -2.05 32.12 6.81
C ALA A 11 -1.11 32.55 7.94
N ASP A 12 -1.65 32.76 9.13
CA ASP A 12 -0.88 33.07 10.34
C ASP A 12 -0.13 31.83 10.86
N HIS A 13 -0.72 30.65 10.67
CA HIS A 13 -0.14 29.36 11.05
C HIS A 13 -0.36 28.31 9.94
N VAL A 14 0.57 27.38 9.82
CA VAL A 14 0.50 26.24 8.88
C VAL A 14 0.62 24.95 9.66
N VAL A 15 -0.34 24.03 9.47
CA VAL A 15 -0.27 22.65 9.96
C VAL A 15 -0.11 21.76 8.74
N SER A 16 1.06 21.15 8.57
CA SER A 16 1.30 20.23 7.46
C SER A 16 0.88 18.81 7.82
N ALA A 17 0.04 18.22 6.96
CA ALA A 17 -0.32 16.80 6.98
C ALA A 17 0.21 16.05 5.74
N LEU A 18 1.17 16.65 5.02
CA LEU A 18 1.81 16.02 3.87
C LEU A 18 2.80 14.94 4.33
N PRO A 19 3.10 13.95 3.46
CA PRO A 19 4.26 13.09 3.66
C PRO A 19 5.54 13.93 3.86
N ALA A 20 6.44 13.46 4.72
CA ALA A 20 7.64 14.21 5.09
C ALA A 20 8.49 14.64 3.87
N ALA A 21 8.71 13.73 2.91
CA ALA A 21 9.43 14.04 1.68
C ALA A 21 8.73 15.13 0.85
N ALA A 22 7.40 15.09 0.73
CA ALA A 22 6.65 16.12 0.00
C ALA A 22 6.68 17.47 0.71
N LEU A 23 6.62 17.49 2.05
CA LEU A 23 6.80 18.72 2.82
C LEU A 23 8.21 19.29 2.64
N ALA A 24 9.24 18.45 2.63
CA ALA A 24 10.62 18.90 2.43
C ALA A 24 10.79 19.65 1.11
N GLU A 25 10.13 19.22 0.04
CA GLU A 25 10.16 19.89 -1.28
C GLU A 25 9.30 21.17 -1.34
N ALA A 26 8.32 21.30 -0.45
CA ALA A 26 7.44 22.48 -0.38
C ALA A 26 7.99 23.58 0.54
N LEU A 27 9.00 23.29 1.36
CA LEU A 27 9.60 24.25 2.28
C LEU A 27 10.44 25.29 1.51
N PRO A 28 10.48 26.54 1.99
CA PRO A 28 11.30 27.57 1.37
C PRO A 28 12.78 27.31 1.68
N ALA A 29 13.69 27.89 0.88
CA ALA A 29 15.13 27.62 0.95
C ALA A 29 15.75 27.94 2.32
N GLU A 30 15.16 28.88 3.08
CA GLU A 30 15.60 29.25 4.43
C GLU A 30 15.38 28.13 5.45
N ALA A 31 14.47 27.19 5.17
CA ALA A 31 14.15 26.05 6.02
C ALA A 31 14.89 24.76 5.61
N GLU A 32 15.99 24.86 4.86
CA GLU A 32 16.70 23.70 4.31
C GLU A 32 17.17 22.69 5.38
N LEU A 33 17.55 23.14 6.58
CA LEU A 33 17.91 22.22 7.67
C LEU A 33 16.72 21.33 8.09
N LEU A 34 15.51 21.89 8.13
CA LEU A 34 14.30 21.12 8.41
C LEU A 34 13.98 20.18 7.23
N ALA A 35 14.13 20.66 5.99
CA ALA A 35 13.92 19.85 4.80
C ALA A 35 14.85 18.62 4.78
N GLN A 36 16.12 18.78 5.19
CA GLN A 36 17.08 17.67 5.31
C GLN A 36 16.63 16.62 6.32
N GLU A 37 16.16 17.03 7.50
CA GLU A 37 15.65 16.09 8.50
C GLU A 37 14.38 15.36 8.01
N LEU A 38 13.48 16.06 7.32
CA LEU A 38 12.27 15.47 6.75
C LEU A 38 12.59 14.43 5.65
N ARG A 39 13.58 14.70 4.78
CA ARG A 39 14.01 13.77 3.73
C ARG A 39 14.61 12.47 4.28
N ARG A 40 15.07 12.46 5.54
CA ARG A 40 15.65 11.28 6.20
C ARG A 40 14.60 10.30 6.73
N ILE A 41 13.31 10.66 6.71
CA ILE A 41 12.23 9.78 7.17
C ILE A 41 11.88 8.80 6.05
N PRO A 42 12.25 7.51 6.15
CA PRO A 42 12.06 6.56 5.07
C PRO A 42 10.58 6.13 4.96
N THR A 43 10.16 5.82 3.74
CA THR A 43 8.89 5.17 3.45
C THR A 43 9.12 3.95 2.56
N VAL A 44 8.14 3.06 2.52
CA VAL A 44 8.15 1.86 1.67
C VAL A 44 6.93 1.85 0.75
N ALA A 45 7.04 1.15 -0.37
CA ALA A 45 5.91 0.92 -1.26
C ALA A 45 5.21 -0.39 -0.94
N VAL A 46 3.89 -0.41 -1.03
CA VAL A 46 3.07 -1.62 -0.88
C VAL A 46 2.12 -1.70 -2.06
N ALA A 47 2.14 -2.81 -2.78
CA ALA A 47 1.12 -3.13 -3.77
C ALA A 47 -0.02 -3.86 -3.09
N VAL A 48 -1.24 -3.31 -3.22
CA VAL A 48 -2.47 -3.91 -2.70
C VAL A 48 -3.20 -4.55 -3.86
N VAL A 49 -3.27 -5.88 -3.86
CA VAL A 49 -3.93 -6.65 -4.91
C VAL A 49 -5.20 -7.26 -4.36
N ASN A 50 -6.34 -6.72 -4.80
CA ASN A 50 -7.67 -7.22 -4.45
C ASN A 50 -8.08 -8.30 -5.44
N MET A 51 -8.48 -9.47 -4.94
CA MET A 51 -8.92 -10.60 -5.76
C MET A 51 -10.26 -11.12 -5.24
N GLN A 52 -11.10 -11.56 -6.15
CA GLN A 52 -12.40 -12.15 -5.83
C GLN A 52 -12.56 -13.48 -6.57
N TYR A 53 -12.90 -14.52 -5.82
CA TYR A 53 -13.10 -15.86 -6.34
C TYR A 53 -14.52 -16.31 -6.08
N LYS A 54 -15.19 -16.82 -7.12
CA LYS A 54 -16.49 -17.46 -6.98
C LYS A 54 -16.30 -18.92 -6.59
N ASP A 55 -17.24 -19.46 -5.83
CA ASP A 55 -17.31 -20.89 -5.52
C ASP A 55 -16.03 -21.46 -4.86
N VAL A 56 -15.36 -20.65 -4.04
CA VAL A 56 -14.17 -21.03 -3.25
C VAL A 56 -14.52 -21.03 -1.77
N THR A 57 -13.98 -22.00 -1.03
CA THR A 57 -14.02 -22.05 0.43
C THR A 57 -12.59 -21.89 0.95
N LEU A 58 -12.41 -21.03 1.95
CA LEU A 58 -11.10 -20.85 2.59
C LEU A 58 -10.77 -22.08 3.46
N PRO A 59 -9.49 -22.50 3.53
CA PRO A 59 -9.09 -23.65 4.33
C PRO A 59 -9.31 -23.42 5.83
N VAL A 60 -9.24 -22.16 6.26
CA VAL A 60 -9.46 -21.71 7.64
C VAL A 60 -10.25 -20.42 7.67
N THR A 61 -11.01 -20.20 8.74
CA THR A 61 -11.74 -18.95 9.00
C THR A 61 -10.95 -18.10 9.98
N GLY A 62 -10.62 -16.88 9.60
CA GLY A 62 -9.90 -15.91 10.42
C GLY A 62 -9.83 -14.55 9.74
N PHE A 63 -9.13 -13.60 10.36
CA PHE A 63 -8.92 -12.28 9.75
C PHE A 63 -8.08 -12.36 8.47
N GLY A 64 -7.12 -13.29 8.45
CA GLY A 64 -6.08 -13.41 7.43
C GLY A 64 -4.84 -14.04 8.04
N HIS A 65 -3.72 -13.93 7.33
CA HIS A 65 -2.42 -14.36 7.84
C HIS A 65 -1.32 -13.38 7.43
N LEU A 66 -0.23 -13.40 8.20
CA LEU A 66 1.01 -12.71 7.89
C LEU A 66 2.03 -13.71 7.36
N VAL A 67 2.94 -13.25 6.52
CA VAL A 67 4.02 -14.07 5.97
C VAL A 67 5.35 -13.53 6.51
N PRO A 68 6.12 -14.34 7.28
CA PRO A 68 7.45 -13.95 7.71
C PRO A 68 8.37 -13.73 6.50
N SER A 69 9.27 -12.75 6.59
CA SER A 69 10.22 -12.47 5.50
C SER A 69 11.19 -13.60 5.20
N SER A 70 11.33 -14.59 6.10
CA SER A 70 12.09 -15.82 5.89
C SER A 70 11.40 -16.83 4.97
N GLU A 71 10.07 -16.74 4.84
CA GLU A 71 9.26 -17.59 3.95
C GLU A 71 9.14 -16.92 2.57
N ASP A 72 8.74 -15.65 2.56
CA ASP A 72 8.69 -14.84 1.36
C ASP A 72 8.85 -13.36 1.71
N ASN A 73 9.84 -12.70 1.12
CA ASN A 73 10.14 -11.30 1.39
C ASN A 73 9.26 -10.32 0.58
N SER A 74 8.68 -10.78 -0.52
CA SER A 74 7.82 -10.00 -1.42
C SER A 74 6.35 -9.97 -0.98
N LEU A 75 5.94 -10.87 -0.09
CA LEU A 75 4.57 -11.02 0.43
C LEU A 75 4.52 -10.66 1.92
N LEU A 76 3.67 -9.70 2.28
CA LEU A 76 3.50 -9.28 3.67
C LEU A 76 2.41 -10.11 4.38
N GLY A 77 1.36 -10.45 3.64
CA GLY A 77 0.21 -11.18 4.17
C GLY A 77 -1.02 -11.08 3.27
N ILE A 78 -2.06 -11.81 3.67
CA ILE A 78 -3.35 -11.88 2.98
C ILE A 78 -4.46 -11.67 4.00
N ILE A 79 -5.37 -10.74 3.70
CA ILE A 79 -6.60 -10.51 4.47
C ILE A 79 -7.74 -11.29 3.83
N TYR A 80 -8.55 -11.93 4.66
CA TYR A 80 -9.77 -12.65 4.26
C TYR A 80 -10.98 -11.73 4.40
N ASP A 81 -11.12 -10.79 3.47
CA ASP A 81 -12.05 -9.66 3.61
C ASP A 81 -13.51 -10.09 3.77
N SER A 82 -13.92 -11.18 3.10
CA SER A 82 -15.29 -11.72 3.21
C SER A 82 -15.56 -12.39 4.56
N VAL A 83 -14.52 -12.79 5.31
CA VAL A 83 -14.70 -13.30 6.67
C VAL A 83 -14.91 -12.14 7.65
N ALA A 84 -14.10 -11.09 7.54
CA ALA A 84 -14.18 -9.93 8.43
C ALA A 84 -15.41 -9.07 8.15
N PHE A 85 -15.75 -8.87 6.87
CA PHE A 85 -16.82 -7.98 6.43
C PHE A 85 -17.65 -8.63 5.30
N PRO A 86 -18.41 -9.70 5.60
CA PRO A 86 -19.25 -10.40 4.60
C PRO A 86 -20.28 -9.48 3.95
N GLN A 87 -20.73 -8.43 4.63
CA GLN A 87 -21.67 -7.45 4.09
C GLN A 87 -21.12 -6.61 2.92
N HIS A 88 -19.80 -6.63 2.69
CA HIS A 88 -19.18 -5.99 1.52
C HIS A 88 -19.08 -6.94 0.33
N ASP A 89 -19.50 -8.19 0.48
CA ASP A 89 -19.65 -9.09 -0.66
C ASP A 89 -20.79 -8.60 -1.54
N GLY A 90 -20.60 -8.64 -2.86
CA GLY A 90 -21.62 -8.23 -3.81
C GLY A 90 -22.88 -9.11 -3.70
N THR A 91 -24.01 -8.61 -4.20
CA THR A 91 -25.31 -9.32 -4.16
C THR A 91 -25.43 -10.50 -5.12
N GLY A 92 -24.33 -10.85 -5.80
CA GLY A 92 -24.28 -11.93 -6.78
C GLY A 92 -24.10 -13.31 -6.15
N ALA A 93 -23.56 -14.24 -6.94
CA ALA A 93 -23.19 -15.57 -6.44
C ALA A 93 -22.18 -15.47 -5.27
N PRO A 94 -22.23 -16.42 -4.32
CA PRO A 94 -21.26 -16.49 -3.22
C PRO A 94 -19.83 -16.39 -3.73
N SER A 95 -19.04 -15.54 -3.09
CA SER A 95 -17.66 -15.31 -3.48
C SER A 95 -16.83 -14.93 -2.26
N VAL A 96 -15.52 -15.16 -2.36
CA VAL A 96 -14.55 -14.79 -1.35
C VAL A 96 -13.66 -13.68 -1.92
N ARG A 97 -13.53 -12.59 -1.16
CA ARG A 97 -12.62 -11.49 -1.43
C ARG A 97 -11.38 -11.62 -0.57
N LEU A 98 -10.23 -11.39 -1.20
CA LEU A 98 -8.92 -11.41 -0.59
C LEU A 98 -8.16 -10.14 -0.94
N THR A 99 -7.45 -9.60 0.05
CA THR A 99 -6.51 -8.49 -0.14
C THR A 99 -5.11 -9.01 0.12
N VAL A 100 -4.30 -9.10 -0.93
CA VAL A 100 -2.90 -9.49 -0.85
C VAL A 100 -2.04 -8.23 -0.78
N MET A 101 -1.16 -8.15 0.20
CA MET A 101 -0.22 -7.05 0.39
C MET A 101 1.19 -7.48 -0.02
N LEU A 102 1.73 -6.86 -1.05
CA LEU A 102 3.05 -7.17 -1.60
C LEU A 102 4.04 -6.01 -1.38
N GLY A 103 5.31 -6.35 -1.16
CA GLY A 103 6.43 -5.42 -1.13
C GLY A 103 6.88 -5.03 0.28
N GLY A 104 6.52 -3.83 0.74
CA GLY A 104 7.12 -3.24 1.93
C GLY A 104 8.59 -2.89 1.69
N ALA A 105 9.47 -3.18 2.66
CA ALA A 105 10.90 -2.90 2.54
C ALA A 105 11.57 -3.59 1.33
N TRP A 106 10.95 -4.65 0.81
CA TRP A 106 11.45 -5.46 -0.30
C TRP A 106 10.81 -5.12 -1.65
N PHE A 107 9.92 -4.12 -1.71
CA PHE A 107 9.19 -3.79 -2.94
C PHE A 107 10.16 -3.56 -4.10
N THR A 108 11.10 -2.63 -3.94
CA THR A 108 12.01 -2.26 -5.03
C THR A 108 12.90 -3.42 -5.47
N HIS A 109 13.30 -4.27 -4.52
CA HIS A 109 14.06 -5.48 -4.82
C HIS A 109 13.23 -6.51 -5.60
N SER A 110 11.96 -6.67 -5.26
CA SER A 110 11.09 -7.73 -5.79
C SER A 110 10.39 -7.33 -7.10
N PHE A 111 10.03 -6.06 -7.24
CA PHE A 111 9.16 -5.56 -8.31
C PHE A 111 9.72 -4.35 -9.06
N GLY A 112 10.91 -3.85 -8.67
CA GLY A 112 11.52 -2.66 -9.26
C GLY A 112 10.87 -1.36 -8.79
N ASP A 113 10.99 -0.31 -9.60
CA ASP A 113 10.42 1.01 -9.27
C ASP A 113 8.89 0.91 -9.04
N PRO A 114 8.38 1.32 -7.86
CA PRO A 114 6.94 1.37 -7.59
C PRO A 114 6.10 2.11 -8.62
N ALA A 115 6.64 3.15 -9.25
CA ALA A 115 5.93 3.91 -10.28
C ALA A 115 5.86 3.18 -11.63
N ALA A 116 6.76 2.23 -11.88
CA ALA A 116 6.86 1.47 -13.13
C ALA A 116 6.49 -0.01 -12.99
N ALA A 117 6.17 -0.47 -11.77
CA ALA A 117 5.86 -1.87 -11.50
C ALA A 117 4.67 -2.35 -12.34
N ALA A 118 4.88 -3.42 -13.12
CA ALA A 118 3.88 -3.93 -14.04
C ALA A 118 2.69 -4.55 -13.27
N PRO A 119 1.45 -4.07 -13.46
CA PRO A 119 0.28 -4.60 -12.75
C PRO A 119 0.08 -6.11 -12.96
N ALA A 120 0.42 -6.62 -14.15
CA ALA A 120 0.34 -8.06 -14.45
C ALA A 120 1.31 -8.90 -13.60
N ALA A 121 2.51 -8.39 -13.31
CA ALA A 121 3.49 -9.09 -12.47
C ALA A 121 3.02 -9.13 -11.00
N LEU A 122 2.50 -8.02 -10.50
CA LEU A 122 1.92 -7.93 -9.15
C LEU A 122 0.72 -8.88 -8.99
N LEU A 123 -0.18 -8.88 -9.97
CA LEU A 123 -1.33 -9.78 -10.00
C LEU A 123 -0.89 -11.25 -10.05
N HIS A 124 0.08 -11.59 -10.91
CA HIS A 124 0.61 -12.94 -11.00
C HIS A 124 1.19 -13.42 -9.66
N ARG A 125 2.00 -12.58 -8.99
CA ARG A 125 2.56 -12.91 -7.68
C ARG A 125 1.47 -13.11 -6.63
N ALA A 126 0.47 -12.23 -6.58
CA ALA A 126 -0.65 -12.34 -5.65
C ALA A 126 -1.48 -13.62 -5.89
N GLN A 127 -1.74 -13.98 -7.15
CA GLN A 127 -2.43 -15.21 -7.49
C GLN A 127 -1.64 -16.46 -7.09
N ALA A 128 -0.32 -16.45 -7.25
CA ALA A 128 0.54 -17.54 -6.75
C ALA A 128 0.45 -17.66 -5.22
N ALA A 129 0.55 -16.53 -4.50
CA ALA A 129 0.45 -16.48 -3.05
C ALA A 129 -0.88 -17.06 -2.52
N ALA A 130 -1.99 -16.78 -3.20
CA ALA A 130 -3.31 -17.28 -2.79
C ALA A 130 -3.53 -18.77 -3.13
N ARG A 131 -2.73 -19.37 -4.02
CA ARG A 131 -2.82 -20.80 -4.40
C ARG A 131 -1.94 -21.71 -3.55
N GLU A 132 -0.85 -21.18 -3.00
CA GLU A 132 0.14 -21.91 -2.22
C GLU A 132 -0.31 -22.16 -0.76
N GLN A 133 -1.52 -21.73 -0.39
CA GLN A 133 -2.08 -21.72 0.96
C GLN A 133 -3.27 -22.67 1.12
#